data_AF-A0A917CR01-F1
#
_entry.id   AF-A0A917CR01-F1
#
_cell.length_a   1.000
_cell.length_b   1.000
_cell.length_c   1.000
_cell.angle_alpha   90.00
_cell.angle_beta   90.00
_cell.angle_gamma   90.00
#
_symmetry.space_group_name_H-M   'P 1'
#
loop_
_entity.id
_entity.type
_entity.pdbx_description
1 polymer ?
#
loop_
_entity_poly.entity_id
_entity_poly.type
_entity_poly.pdbx_seq_one_letter_code
_entity_poly.pdbx_strand_id
1 'polypeptide(L)'
;MESEQWNHDELSAEIDAMCRSKAEEFRLLGYEYVTAKDIWDCISRNYAKEGTPPLHKLVNDIYSLKANSYMNYLTIAAYRGLN
;
A
#
# COMPACT_ATOMS: atom_id res chain seq x y z
N MET A 1 22.00 -14.86 14.90
CA MET A 1 21.29 -14.45 13.68
C MET A 1 21.56 -12.97 13.53
N GLU A 2 22.46 -12.62 12.62
CA GLU A 2 22.79 -11.22 12.33
C GLU A 2 21.55 -10.63 11.65
N SER A 3 20.95 -9.60 12.24
CA SER A 3 19.83 -8.89 11.62
C SER A 3 20.40 -8.16 10.41
N GLU A 4 20.16 -8.68 9.21
CA GLU A 4 20.53 -7.96 7.99
C GLU A 4 19.85 -6.59 8.01
N GLN A 5 20.67 -5.54 8.06
CA GLN A 5 20.21 -4.17 8.13
C GLN A 5 19.92 -3.71 6.70
N TRP A 6 18.64 -3.74 6.30
CA TRP A 6 18.23 -3.33 4.97
C TRP A 6 18.51 -1.83 4.77
N ASN A 7 19.07 -1.47 3.61
CA ASN A 7 19.22 -0.06 3.26
C ASN A 7 17.86 0.51 2.78
N HIS A 8 17.77 1.85 2.76
CA HIS A 8 16.52 2.54 2.44
C HIS A 8 16.01 2.22 1.02
N ASP A 9 16.92 2.07 0.05
CA ASP A 9 16.56 1.90 -1.36
C ASP A 9 16.06 0.48 -1.64
N GLU A 10 16.73 -0.53 -1.06
CA GLU A 10 16.28 -1.93 -1.08
C GLU A 10 14.91 -2.07 -0.41
N LEU A 11 14.74 -1.46 0.77
CA LEU A 11 13.47 -1.51 1.47
C LEU A 11 12.34 -0.84 0.67
N SER A 12 12.63 0.28 0.01
CA SER A 12 11.65 0.96 -0.85
C SER A 12 11.28 0.10 -2.06
N ALA A 13 12.24 -0.59 -2.69
CA ALA A 13 11.98 -1.46 -3.83
C ALA A 13 11.11 -2.66 -3.44
N GLU A 14 11.34 -3.24 -2.27
CA GLU A 14 10.59 -4.37 -1.76
C GLU A 14 9.16 -3.99 -1.37
N ILE A 15 8.98 -2.84 -0.71
CA ILE A 15 7.62 -2.30 -0.44
C ILE A 15 6.85 -2.08 -1.74
N ASP A 16 7.51 -1.50 -2.73
CA ASP A 16 6.91 -1.26 -4.04
C ASP A 16 6.55 -2.58 -4.77
N ALA A 17 7.40 -3.62 -4.67
CA ALA A 17 7.09 -4.95 -5.16
C ALA A 17 5.84 -5.57 -4.47
N MET A 18 5.71 -5.41 -3.15
CA MET A 18 4.52 -5.84 -2.41
C MET A 18 3.26 -5.08 -2.86
N CYS A 19 3.36 -3.77 -3.09
CA CYS A 19 2.27 -2.97 -3.61
C CYS A 19 1.86 -3.40 -5.03
N ARG A 20 2.81 -3.74 -5.90
CA ARG A 20 2.53 -4.30 -7.24
C ARG A 20 1.80 -5.63 -7.14
N SER A 21 2.26 -6.53 -6.29
CA SER A 21 1.61 -7.84 -6.06
C SER A 21 0.16 -7.68 -5.58
N LYS A 22 -0.09 -6.77 -4.62
CA LYS A 22 -1.46 -6.49 -4.15
C LYS A 22 -2.33 -5.84 -5.24
N ALA A 23 -1.76 -4.96 -6.07
CA ALA A 23 -2.50 -4.37 -7.19
C ALA A 23 -2.91 -5.44 -8.22
N GLU A 24 -2.03 -6.41 -8.52
CA GLU A 24 -2.36 -7.55 -9.38
C GLU A 24 -3.49 -8.41 -8.80
N GLU A 25 -3.45 -8.69 -7.50
CA GLU A 25 -4.56 -9.36 -6.81
C GLU A 25 -5.88 -8.62 -7.00
N PHE A 26 -5.89 -7.28 -6.86
CA PHE A 26 -7.10 -6.50 -7.06
C PHE A 26 -7.57 -6.49 -8.52
N ARG A 27 -6.66 -6.45 -9.48
CA ARG A 27 -7.01 -6.60 -10.90
C ARG A 27 -7.67 -7.95 -11.18
N LEU A 28 -7.17 -9.04 -10.57
CA LEU A 28 -7.79 -10.37 -10.66
C LEU A 28 -9.22 -10.41 -10.08
N LEU A 29 -9.51 -9.54 -9.11
CA LEU A 29 -10.85 -9.36 -8.54
C LEU A 29 -11.75 -8.41 -9.35
N GLY A 30 -11.27 -7.89 -10.49
CA GLY A 30 -12.03 -7.01 -11.38
C GLY A 30 -11.75 -5.51 -11.23
N TYR A 31 -10.77 -5.11 -10.41
CA TYR A 31 -10.35 -3.71 -10.29
C TYR A 31 -9.25 -3.39 -11.31
N GLU A 32 -9.64 -3.25 -12.58
CA GLU A 32 -8.73 -3.28 -13.74
C GLU A 32 -7.60 -2.22 -13.71
N TYR A 33 -7.86 -1.04 -13.16
CA TYR A 33 -6.93 0.11 -13.26
C TYR A 33 -6.10 0.36 -12.00
N VAL A 34 -6.18 -0.51 -10.99
CA VAL A 34 -5.43 -0.32 -9.73
C VAL A 34 -3.93 -0.37 -10.00
N THR A 35 -3.16 0.57 -9.47
CA THR A 35 -1.71 0.62 -9.56
C THR A 35 -1.04 0.39 -8.20
N ALA A 36 0.26 0.05 -8.20
CA ALA A 36 1.04 -0.04 -6.97
C ALA A 36 1.03 1.29 -6.18
N LYS A 37 1.04 2.41 -6.90
CA LYS A 37 0.92 3.74 -6.30
C LYS A 37 -0.41 3.91 -5.56
N ASP A 38 -1.52 3.47 -6.14
CA ASP A 38 -2.83 3.56 -5.49
C ASP A 38 -2.88 2.74 -4.20
N ILE A 39 -2.24 1.56 -4.19
CA ILE A 39 -2.10 0.74 -2.98
C ILE A 39 -1.26 1.48 -1.93
N TRP A 40 -0.10 2.02 -2.32
CA TRP A 40 0.76 2.78 -1.42
C TRP A 40 0.08 4.01 -0.83
N ASP A 41 -0.57 4.84 -1.66
CA ASP A 41 -1.30 6.02 -1.22
C ASP A 41 -2.46 5.63 -0.28
N CYS A 42 -3.12 4.50 -0.57
CA CYS A 42 -4.18 3.97 0.27
C CYS A 42 -3.66 3.57 1.66
N ILE A 43 -2.49 2.92 1.75
CA ILE A 43 -1.92 2.46 3.03
C ILE A 43 -1.23 3.59 3.80
N SER A 44 -0.38 4.37 3.13
CA SER A 44 0.47 5.40 3.73
C SER A 44 -0.32 6.53 4.41
N ARG A 45 -1.56 6.79 4.00
CA ARG A 45 -2.44 7.76 4.67
C ARG A 45 -2.64 7.47 6.17
N ASN A 46 -2.59 6.20 6.56
CA ASN A 46 -2.77 5.80 7.96
C ASN A 46 -1.57 6.23 8.81
N TYR A 47 -0.41 6.41 8.18
CA TYR A 47 0.85 6.75 8.84
C TYR A 47 1.17 8.25 8.75
N ALA A 48 0.42 9.03 7.97
CA ALA A 48 0.62 10.47 7.85
C ALA A 48 0.58 11.21 9.20
N LYS A 49 -0.16 10.68 10.19
CA LYS A 49 -0.23 11.21 11.56
C LYS A 49 0.57 10.39 12.57
N GLU A 50 0.70 9.09 12.35
CA GLU A 50 1.32 8.14 13.30
C GLU A 50 2.85 8.03 13.13
N GLY A 51 3.40 8.50 12.01
CA GLY A 51 4.80 8.34 11.64
C GLY A 51 5.10 6.97 11.04
N THR A 52 6.38 6.68 10.79
CA THR A 52 6.80 5.44 10.12
C THR A 52 6.49 4.21 10.98
N PRO A 53 5.67 3.26 10.48
CA PRO A 53 5.37 2.04 11.20
C PRO A 53 6.55 1.06 11.21
N PRO A 54 6.56 0.08 12.13
CA PRO A 54 7.44 -1.08 12.01
C PRO A 54 7.16 -1.86 10.70
N LEU A 55 8.19 -2.47 10.11
CA LEU A 55 8.08 -3.19 8.84
C LEU A 55 7.01 -4.28 8.85
N HIS A 56 6.95 -5.10 9.90
CA HIS A 56 5.95 -6.17 10.01
C HIS A 56 4.50 -5.64 9.97
N LYS A 57 4.27 -4.44 10.53
CA LYS A 57 2.95 -3.79 10.49
C LYS A 57 2.65 -3.32 9.06
N LEU A 58 3.62 -2.70 8.39
CA LEU A 58 3.46 -2.25 7.01
C LEU A 58 3.17 -3.41 6.05
N VAL A 59 3.94 -4.51 6.15
CA VAL A 59 3.73 -5.73 5.37
C VAL A 59 2.33 -6.29 5.61
N ASN A 60 1.91 -6.40 6.88
CA ASN A 60 0.57 -6.86 7.22
C ASN A 60 -0.51 -5.93 6.63
N ASP A 61 -0.34 -4.62 6.75
CA ASP A 61 -1.34 -3.65 6.29
C ASP A 61 -1.48 -3.66 4.75
N ILE A 62 -0.38 -3.89 4.01
CA ILE A 62 -0.42 -4.11 2.55
C ILE A 62 -1.19 -5.39 2.22
N TYR A 63 -0.79 -6.54 2.78
CA TYR A 63 -1.36 -7.83 2.38
C TYR A 63 -2.76 -8.09 2.93
N SER A 64 -3.14 -7.47 4.04
CA SER A 64 -4.49 -7.53 4.63
C SER A 64 -5.47 -6.49 4.06
N LEU A 65 -5.01 -5.61 3.15
CA LEU A 65 -5.86 -4.62 2.52
C LEU A 65 -7.03 -5.27 1.78
N LYS A 66 -8.25 -4.94 2.20
CA LYS A 66 -9.48 -5.43 1.59
C LYS A 66 -9.95 -4.51 0.47
N ALA A 67 -10.52 -5.10 -0.58
CA ALA A 67 -11.10 -4.36 -1.71
C ALA A 67 -12.13 -3.29 -1.27
N ASN A 68 -13.00 -3.60 -0.29
CA ASN A 68 -13.96 -2.62 0.25
C ASN A 68 -13.26 -1.40 0.89
N SER A 69 -12.16 -1.61 1.62
CA SER A 69 -11.39 -0.51 2.23
C SER A 69 -10.73 0.36 1.16
N TYR A 70 -10.28 -0.24 0.07
CA TYR A 70 -9.75 0.46 -1.09
C TYR A 70 -10.82 1.24 -1.87
N MET A 71 -12.02 0.68 -2.04
CA MET A 71 -13.14 1.41 -2.67
C MET A 71 -13.60 2.60 -1.85
N ASN A 72 -13.65 2.45 -0.52
CA ASN A 72 -13.94 3.58 0.37
C ASN A 72 -12.89 4.68 0.21
N TYR A 73 -11.62 4.31 0.05
CA TYR A 73 -10.55 5.26 -0.21
C TYR A 73 -10.75 6.03 -1.52
N LEU A 74 -10.97 5.32 -2.64
CA LEU A 74 -11.20 5.95 -3.94
C LEU A 74 -12.42 6.88 -3.91
N THR A 75 -13.49 6.47 -3.24
CA THR A 75 -14.70 7.28 -3.06
C THR A 75 -14.37 8.60 -2.36
N ILE A 76 -13.64 8.54 -1.23
CA ILE A 76 -13.24 9.74 -0.49
C ILE A 76 -12.26 10.61 -1.30
N ALA A 77 -11.33 10.00 -2.02
CA ALA A 77 -10.38 10.69 -2.89
C ALA A 77 -11.10 11.48 -4.00
N ALA A 78 -12.10 10.88 -4.63
CA ALA A 78 -12.93 11.54 -5.64
C ALA A 78 -13.67 12.76 -5.08
N TYR A 79 -14.25 12.66 -3.87
CA TYR A 79 -14.89 13.80 -3.20
C TYR A 79 -13.92 14.92 -2.82
N ARG A 80 -12.65 14.58 -2.57
CA ARG A 80 -11.61 15.55 -2.20
C ARG A 80 -10.96 16.25 -3.40
N GLY A 81 -11.30 15.84 -4.62
CA GLY A 81 -10.77 16.46 -5.84
C GLY A 81 -9.27 16.20 -6.01
N LEU A 82 -8.87 14.93 -6.03
CA LEU A 82 -7.53 14.55 -6.47
C LEU A 82 -7.39 14.85 -7.98
N ASN A 83 -6.92 16.06 -8.28
CA ASN A 83 -6.23 16.45 -9.52
C ASN A 83 -4.76 16.69 -9.19
#